data_AF-A0AAV4UWP0-F1
#
_entry.id   AF-A0AAV4UWP0-F1
#
_cell.length_a   1.000
_cell.length_b   1.000
_cell.length_c   1.000
_cell.angle_alpha   90.00
_cell.angle_beta   90.00
_cell.angle_gamma   90.00
#
_symmetry.space_group_name_H-M   'P 1'
#
loop_
_entity.id
_entity.type
_entity.pdbx_description
1 polymer ?
#
loop_
_entity_poly.entity_id
_entity_poly.type
_entity_poly.pdbx_seq_one_letter_code
_entity_poly.pdbx_strand_id
1 'polypeptide(L)' 'MFVKPNISYVLLYKSESGDISEESHVAPQRNSAVIKNLKCGTKYHFFLTAFNNAGRGEPSEEVTARTKGGGNI' A
#
# COMPACT_ATOMS: atom_id res chain seq x y z
N MET A 1 30.31 -6.22 -11.77
CA MET A 1 28.96 -6.71 -12.12
C MET A 1 28.03 -6.32 -10.97
N PHE A 2 27.17 -5.32 -11.15
CA PHE A 2 26.20 -4.93 -10.12
C PHE A 2 24.96 -5.82 -10.27
N VAL A 3 24.78 -6.76 -9.35
CA VAL A 3 23.51 -7.50 -9.25
C VAL A 3 22.45 -6.48 -8.85
N LYS A 4 21.57 -6.14 -9.80
CA LYS A 4 20.39 -5.33 -9.52
C LYS A 4 19.52 -6.19 -8.58
N PRO A 5 19.31 -5.79 -7.32
CA PRO A 5 18.53 -6.61 -6.42
C PRO A 5 17.11 -6.74 -7.00
N ASN A 6 16.59 -7.96 -7.05
CA ASN A 6 15.21 -8.20 -7.47
C ASN A 6 14.29 -7.76 -6.34
N ILE A 7 14.10 -6.44 -6.24
CA ILE A 7 13.27 -5.80 -5.23
C ILE A 7 11.89 -5.62 -5.84
N SER A 8 10.89 -6.24 -5.22
CA SER A 8 9.49 -5.92 -5.43
C SER A 8 8.99 -5.03 -4.30
N TYR A 9 7.82 -4.44 -4.45
CA TYR A 9 7.21 -3.65 -3.38
C TYR A 9 5.91 -4.29 -2.92
N VAL A 10 5.63 -4.17 -1.63
CA VAL A 10 4.36 -4.56 -1.02
C VAL A 10 3.71 -3.31 -0.44
N LEU A 11 2.51 -2.99 -0.93
CA LEU A 11 1.67 -1.92 -0.42
C LEU A 11 0.76 -2.50 0.66
N LEU A 12 0.95 -2.05 1.89
CA LEU A 12 0.13 -2.38 3.05
C LEU A 12 -0.91 -1.29 3.24
N TYR A 13 -2.16 -1.65 3.49
CA TYR A 13 -3.20 -0.66 3.79
C TYR A 13 -4.20 -1.15 4.83
N LYS A 14 -4.73 -0.21 5.61
CA LYS A 14 -5.76 -0.47 6.65
C LYS A 14 -6.75 0.68 6.74
N SER A 15 -7.99 0.38 7.10
CA SER A 15 -9.02 1.40 7.38
C SER A 15 -8.73 2.12 8.71
N GLU A 16 -9.35 3.29 8.88
CA GLU A 16 -9.30 4.07 10.14
C GLU A 16 -9.89 3.33 11.34
N SER A 17 -10.78 2.36 11.12
CA SER A 17 -11.32 1.48 12.16
C SER A 17 -10.31 0.44 12.65
N GLY A 18 -9.19 0.27 11.96
CA GLY A 18 -8.14 -0.68 12.35
C GLY A 18 -8.48 -2.15 12.09
N ASP A 19 -9.48 -2.43 11.24
CA ASP A 19 -10.04 -3.78 11.02
C ASP A 19 -8.95 -4.81 10.71
N ILE A 20 -8.42 -4.78 9.48
CA ILE A 20 -7.50 -5.76 8.92
C ILE A 20 -6.50 -4.99 8.04
N SER A 21 -5.22 -5.32 8.17
CA SER A 21 -4.19 -4.84 7.24
C SER A 21 -4.19 -5.75 6.02
N GLU A 22 -4.46 -5.17 4.86
CA GLU A 22 -4.44 -5.84 3.57
C GLU A 22 -3.15 -5.52 2.81
N GLU A 23 -2.77 -6.38 1.88
CA GLU A 23 -1.54 -6.24 1.10
C GLU A 23 -1.79 -6.30 -0.40
N SER A 24 -1.03 -5.52 -1.17
CA SER A 24 -1.01 -5.59 -2.63
C SER A 24 0.42 -5.59 -3.15
N HIS A 25 0.72 -6.49 -4.08
CA HIS A 25 2.03 -6.55 -4.71
C HIS A 25 2.16 -5.53 -5.83
N VAL A 26 3.24 -4.76 -5.79
CA VAL A 26 3.58 -3.76 -6.79
C VAL A 26 4.87 -4.18 -7.48
N ALA A 27 4.81 -4.26 -8.81
CA ALA A 27 5.95 -4.65 -9.62
C ALA A 27 7.10 -3.62 -9.50
N PRO A 28 8.38 -4.05 -9.52
CA PRO A 28 9.55 -3.19 -9.35
C PRO A 28 9.59 -1.96 -10.26
N GLN A 29 9.09 -2.12 -11.48
CA GLN A 29 9.10 -1.12 -12.55
C GLN A 29 7.92 -0.14 -12.48
N ARG A 30 6.98 -0.34 -11.56
CA ARG A 30 5.81 0.53 -11.42
C ARG A 30 6.04 1.54 -10.30
N ASN A 31 5.63 2.77 -10.57
CA ASN A 31 5.60 3.87 -9.60
C ASN A 31 4.17 4.17 -9.10
N SER A 32 3.20 3.32 -9.44
CA SER A 32 1.79 3.48 -9.06
C SER A 32 1.07 2.15 -8.90
N ALA A 33 0.06 2.14 -8.03
CA ALA A 33 -0.82 1.00 -7.74
C ALA A 33 -2.28 1.48 -7.66
N VAL A 34 -3.21 0.58 -7.97
CA VAL A 34 -4.66 0.85 -7.86
C VAL A 34 -5.25 -0.18 -6.91
N ILE A 35 -5.78 0.30 -5.79
CA ILE A 35 -6.51 -0.52 -4.83
C ILE A 35 -8.01 -0.37 -5.09
N LYS A 36 -8.73 -1.49 -5.13
CA LYS A 36 -10.15 -1.57 -5.45
C LYS A 36 -10.92 -2.16 -4.26
N ASN A 37 -12.25 -2.12 -4.33
CA ASN A 37 -13.15 -2.72 -3.34
C ASN A 37 -12.99 -2.14 -1.92
N LEU A 38 -12.53 -0.89 -1.82
CA LEU A 38 -12.47 -0.17 -0.56
C LEU A 38 -13.87 0.30 -0.13
N LYS A 39 -14.10 0.34 1.18
CA LYS A 39 -15.31 0.90 1.77
C LYS A 39 -15.42 2.38 1.39
N CYS A 40 -16.59 2.82 0.95
CA CYS A 40 -16.84 4.22 0.60
C CYS A 40 -16.80 5.11 1.85
N GLY A 41 -16.49 6.40 1.68
CA GLY A 41 -16.44 7.37 2.77
C GLY A 41 -15.43 7.06 3.88
N THR A 42 -14.50 6.13 3.68
CA THR A 42 -13.60 5.59 4.73
C THR A 42 -12.19 6.12 4.54
N LYS A 43 -11.54 6.55 5.63
CA LYS A 43 -10.11 6.91 5.60
C LYS A 43 -9.27 5.63 5.67
N TYR A 44 -8.24 5.59 4.85
CA TYR A 44 -7.25 4.53 4.78
C TYR A 44 -5.86 5.09 5.04
N HIS A 45 -5.03 4.23 5.64
CA HIS A 45 -3.61 4.44 5.90
C HIS A 45 -2.83 3.48 4.99
N PHE A 46 -1.79 3.98 4.32
CA PHE A 46 -1.01 3.24 3.33
C PHE A 46 0.48 3.29 3.67
N PHE A 47 1.16 2.16 3.51
CA PHE A 47 2.61 2.01 3.72
C PHE A 47 3.19 1.15 2.60
N LEU A 48 4.40 1.49 2.14
CA LEU A 48 5.12 0.68 1.16
C LEU A 48 6.35 0.06 1.81
N THR A 49 6.56 -1.24 1.63
CA THR A 49 7.82 -1.90 2.01
C THR A 49 8.47 -2.54 0.79
N ALA A 50 9.80 -2.49 0.75
CA ALA A 50 10.59 -3.23 -0.22
C ALA A 50 10.69 -4.71 0.22
N PHE A 51 10.55 -5.62 -0.74
CA PHE A 51 10.64 -7.06 -0.51
C PHE A 51 11.64 -7.71 -1.47
N ASN A 52 12.55 -8.50 -0.92
CA ASN A 52 13.48 -9.36 -1.66
C ASN A 52 13.66 -10.71 -0.93
N ASN A 53 14.58 -11.55 -1.40
CA ASN A 53 14.81 -12.89 -0.82
C ASN A 53 15.26 -12.88 0.66
N ALA A 54 15.79 -11.75 1.17
CA ALA A 54 16.13 -11.59 2.58
C ALA A 54 14.91 -11.23 3.46
N GLY A 55 13.81 -10.79 2.85
CA GLY A 55 12.57 -10.43 3.54
C GLY A 55 12.08 -9.03 3.20
N ARG A 56 11.25 -8.49 4.10
CA ARG A 56 10.69 -7.14 4.03
C ARG A 56 11.63 -6.14 4.71
N GLY A 57 11.84 -4.99 4.08
CA GLY A 57 12.52 -3.86 4.67
C GLY A 57 11.59 -3.02 5.55
N GLU A 58 12.13 -1.93 6.09
CA GLU A 58 11.35 -0.96 6.85
C GLU A 58 10.21 -0.36 6.00
N PRO A 59 9.03 -0.10 6.61
CA PRO A 59 7.94 0.61 5.94
C PRO A 59 8.34 2.04 5.56
N SER A 60 7.74 2.55 4.50
CA SER A 60 7.78 3.97 4.15
C SER A 60 7.06 4.84 5.19
N GLU A 61 7.16 6.16 5.02
CA GLU A 61 6.23 7.10 5.64
C GLU A 61 4.78 6.74 5.28
N GLU A 62 3.88 7.03 6.22
CA GLU A 62 2.45 6.80 6.07
C GLU A 62 1.84 7.81 5.11
N VAL A 63 1.04 7.32 4.16
CA VAL A 63 0.16 8.16 3.34
C VAL A 63 -1.29 7.89 3.74
N THR A 64 -2.11 8.94 3.86
CA THR A 64 -3.54 8.77 4.14
C THR A 64 -4.41 9.32 3.03
N ALA A 65 -5.52 8.64 2.75
CA ALA A 65 -6.52 9.10 1.80
C ALA A 65 -7.92 8.65 2.24
N ARG A 66 -8.95 9.44 1.92
CA ARG A 66 -10.36 9.09 2.16
C ARG A 66 -11.05 8.78 0.84
N THR A 67 -11.73 7.64 0.77
CA THR A 67 -12.57 7.30 -0.37
C THR A 67 -13.80 8.22 -0.40
N LYS A 68 -14.30 8.55 -1.59
CA LYS A 68 -15.57 9.30 -1.69
C LYS A 68 -16.71 8.47 -1.07
N GLY A 69 -17.58 9.12 -0.31
CA GLY A 69 -18.83 8.56 0.19
C GLY A 69 -19.99 9.39 -0.36
N GLY A 70 -21.15 8.77 -0.57
CA GLY A 70 -22.35 9.44 -1.09
C GLY A 70 -23.03 10.39 -0.09
N GLY A 71 -22.34 10.85 0.95
CA GLY A 71 -22.85 11.90 1.82
C GLY A 71 -22.69 13.24 1.12
N ASN A 72 -23.81 13.89 0.79
CA ASN A 72 -23.81 15.26 0.29
C ASN A 72 -23.01 16.15 1.26
N ILE A 73 -22.00 16.85 0.72
CA ILE A 73 -21.47 18.09 1.29
C ILE A 73 -22.41 19.24 0.92
#